data_AF-A0A519LFI0-F1
#
_entry.id   AF-A0A519LFI0-F1
#
_cell.length_a   1.000
_cell.length_b   1.000
_cell.length_c   1.000
_cell.angle_alpha   90.00
_cell.angle_beta   90.00
_cell.angle_gamma   90.00
#
_symmetry.space_group_name_H-M   'P 1'
#
loop_
_entity.id
_entity.type
_entity.pdbx_description
1 polymer ?
#
loop_
_entity_poly.entity_id
_entity_poly.type
_entity_poly.pdbx_seq_one_letter_code
_entity_poly.pdbx_strand_id
1 'polypeptide(L)'
;NQLFRELNGYFLHERSHGNEGIKEFFFSKFGTLDSQKISMLLLFIAKKKEPKRTASCFCGSEKKYRKCHRTIFKEFSILEPRQLLLYSALMHTT
;
A
#
# COMPACT_ATOMS: atom_id res chain seq x y z
N ASN A 1 -20.48 14.45 12.28
CA ASN A 1 -19.34 14.81 11.40
C ASN A 1 -19.26 16.29 11.06
N GLN A 2 -20.36 17.05 10.97
CA GLN A 2 -20.34 18.47 10.60
C GLN A 2 -19.84 19.39 11.74
N LEU A 3 -20.40 19.24 12.95
CA LEU A 3 -19.96 19.92 14.18
C LEU A 3 -18.45 19.77 14.49
N PHE A 4 -17.88 18.57 14.24
CA PHE A 4 -16.45 18.33 14.46
C PHE A 4 -15.56 19.11 13.48
N ARG A 5 -16.00 19.24 12.22
CA ARG A 5 -15.29 20.00 11.19
C ARG A 5 -15.35 21.49 11.43
N GLU A 6 -16.48 22.00 11.93
CA GLU A 6 -16.61 23.42 12.30
C GLU A 6 -15.67 23.80 13.46
N LEU A 7 -15.45 22.89 14.41
CA LEU A 7 -14.56 23.11 15.55
C LEU A 7 -13.07 22.90 15.24
N ASN A 8 -12.73 21.93 14.38
CA ASN A 8 -11.34 21.49 14.20
C ASN A 8 -10.77 21.75 12.80
N GLY A 9 -11.60 22.13 11.83
CA GLY A 9 -11.20 22.40 10.45
C GLY A 9 -11.04 21.17 9.53
N TYR A 10 -11.21 19.95 10.05
CA TYR A 10 -11.11 18.69 9.30
C TYR A 10 -12.19 17.68 9.73
N PHE A 11 -12.46 16.66 8.91
CA PHE A 11 -13.42 15.61 9.28
C PHE A 11 -12.79 14.57 10.23
N LEU A 12 -13.56 14.09 11.21
CA LEU A 12 -13.12 13.15 12.26
C LEU A 12 -12.49 11.83 11.74
N HIS A 13 -12.74 11.47 10.48
CA HIS A 13 -12.22 10.25 9.83
C HIS A 13 -11.50 10.57 8.50
N GLU A 14 -11.06 11.81 8.32
CA GLU A 14 -10.26 12.18 7.15
C GLU A 14 -8.86 11.60 7.30
N ARG A 15 -8.31 11.07 6.20
CA ARG A 15 -6.89 10.71 6.20
C ARG A 15 -6.04 11.95 6.38
N SER A 16 -4.88 11.77 6.99
CA SER A 16 -3.87 12.82 7.07
C SER A 16 -3.52 13.35 5.67
N HIS A 17 -3.04 14.59 5.59
CA HIS A 17 -2.56 15.15 4.32
C HIS A 17 -1.06 14.86 4.11
N GLY A 18 -0.60 15.00 2.86
CA GLY A 18 0.81 14.82 2.51
C GLY A 18 1.30 13.38 2.66
N ASN A 19 2.54 13.21 3.10
CA ASN A 19 3.19 11.89 3.16
C ASN A 19 2.51 10.94 4.16
N GLU A 20 1.99 11.45 5.27
CA GLU A 20 1.31 10.62 6.27
C GLU A 20 0.00 10.05 5.71
N GLY A 21 -0.75 10.82 4.92
CA GLY A 21 -1.93 10.31 4.20
C GLY A 21 -1.62 9.19 3.22
N ILE A 22 -0.47 9.28 2.54
CA ILE A 22 0.00 8.23 1.64
C ILE A 22 0.34 6.97 2.43
N LYS A 23 1.01 7.09 3.58
CA LYS A 23 1.30 5.96 4.47
C LYS A 23 0.02 5.31 4.97
N GLU A 24 -0.93 6.09 5.48
CA GLU A 24 -2.24 5.61 5.94
C GLU A 24 -3.01 4.87 4.84
N PHE A 25 -2.98 5.39 3.61
CA PHE A 25 -3.56 4.71 2.46
C PHE A 25 -2.96 3.31 2.30
N PHE A 26 -1.63 3.20 2.29
CA PHE A 26 -0.99 1.90 2.10
C PHE A 26 -1.16 0.96 3.29
N PHE A 27 -1.13 1.47 4.52
CA PHE A 27 -1.41 0.67 5.72
C PHE A 27 -2.80 0.03 5.65
N SER A 28 -3.81 0.84 5.31
CA SER A 28 -5.17 0.36 5.08
C SER A 28 -5.24 -0.63 3.91
N LYS A 29 -4.54 -0.34 2.80
CA LYS A 29 -4.60 -1.15 1.58
C LYS A 29 -3.96 -2.53 1.74
N PHE A 30 -2.85 -2.63 2.46
CA PHE A 30 -2.13 -3.89 2.71
C PHE A 30 -2.54 -4.57 4.01
N GLY A 31 -3.35 -3.93 4.85
CA GLY A 31 -3.83 -4.48 6.12
C GLY A 31 -2.72 -4.71 7.14
N THR A 32 -1.71 -3.84 7.16
CA THR A 32 -0.58 -3.91 8.09
C THR A 32 -0.02 -2.53 8.36
N LEU A 33 0.50 -2.28 9.57
CA LEU A 33 1.20 -1.05 9.93
C LEU A 33 2.73 -1.14 9.71
N ASP A 34 3.20 -2.28 9.21
CA ASP A 34 4.62 -2.51 8.93
C ASP A 34 5.03 -1.82 7.63
N SER A 35 5.60 -0.63 7.77
CA SER A 35 5.99 0.24 6.66
C SER A 35 7.12 -0.37 5.81
N GLN A 36 8.08 -1.05 6.45
CA GLN A 36 9.16 -1.75 5.76
C GLN A 36 8.62 -2.89 4.90
N LYS A 37 7.68 -3.67 5.43
CA LYS A 37 7.01 -4.73 4.68
C LYS A 37 6.27 -4.18 3.46
N ILE A 38 5.51 -3.10 3.63
CA ILE A 38 4.82 -2.46 2.50
C ILE A 38 5.84 -1.96 1.46
N SER A 39 6.93 -1.34 1.90
CA SER A 39 8.00 -0.90 1.00
C SER A 39 8.51 -2.06 0.14
N MET A 40 8.82 -3.21 0.74
CA MET A 40 9.25 -4.41 0.01
C MET A 40 8.18 -4.94 -0.97
N LEU A 41 6.90 -4.90 -0.59
CA LEU A 41 5.80 -5.31 -1.47
C LEU A 41 5.69 -4.38 -2.69
N LEU A 42 5.82 -3.06 -2.49
CA LEU A 42 5.82 -2.07 -3.57
C LEU A 42 7.02 -2.26 -4.50
N LEU A 43 8.22 -2.51 -3.97
CA LEU A 43 9.40 -2.86 -4.78
C LEU A 43 9.17 -4.12 -5.61
N PHE A 44 8.52 -5.14 -5.04
CA PHE A 44 8.20 -6.36 -5.76
C PHE A 44 7.25 -6.06 -6.94
N ILE A 45 6.19 -5.29 -6.70
CA ILE A 45 5.22 -4.91 -7.75
C ILE A 45 5.88 -4.05 -8.83
N ALA A 46 6.82 -3.17 -8.46
CA ALA A 46 7.56 -2.32 -9.39
C ALA A 46 8.37 -3.13 -10.44
N LYS A 47 8.73 -4.38 -10.13
CA LYS A 47 9.41 -5.28 -11.08
C LYS A 47 8.51 -5.77 -12.21
N LYS A 48 7.18 -5.59 -12.12
CA LYS A 48 6.17 -6.00 -13.11
C LYS A 48 6.18 -7.49 -13.48
N LYS A 49 6.79 -8.34 -12.64
CA LYS A 49 6.83 -9.79 -12.83
C LYS A 49 5.71 -10.44 -12.01
N GLU A 50 4.55 -10.65 -12.63
CA GLU A 50 3.40 -11.30 -11.97
C GLU A 50 3.78 -12.75 -11.57
N PRO A 51 3.59 -13.15 -10.30
CA PRO A 51 3.77 -14.53 -9.90
C PRO A 51 2.77 -15.46 -10.60
N LYS A 52 3.14 -16.73 -10.80
CA LYS A 52 2.17 -17.75 -11.25
C LYS A 52 0.99 -17.80 -10.29
N ARG A 53 -0.23 -17.99 -10.82
CA ARG A 53 -1.48 -18.00 -10.04
C ARG A 53 -1.46 -18.91 -8.81
N THR A 54 -0.79 -20.05 -8.88
CA THR A 54 -0.68 -21.07 -7.81
C THR A 54 0.64 -21.03 -7.03
N ALA A 55 1.54 -20.08 -7.34
CA ALA A 55 2.73 -19.84 -6.55
C ALA A 55 2.36 -19.30 -5.16
N SER A 56 3.28 -19.41 -4.21
CA SER A 56 3.18 -18.73 -2.92
C SER A 56 3.23 -17.21 -3.13
N CYS A 57 2.52 -16.46 -2.28
CA CYS A 57 2.49 -15.01 -2.39
C CYS A 57 3.83 -14.40 -1.97
N PHE A 58 4.26 -13.36 -2.68
CA PHE A 58 5.50 -12.62 -2.43
C PHE A 58 5.53 -11.84 -1.10
N CYS A 59 4.47 -11.91 -0.28
CA CYS A 59 4.38 -11.25 1.01
C CYS A 59 4.85 -12.09 2.19
N GLY A 60 5.31 -13.33 1.95
CA GLY A 60 5.77 -14.25 2.99
C GLY A 60 4.66 -14.92 3.80
N SER A 61 3.37 -14.69 3.51
CA SER A 61 2.25 -15.28 4.27
C SER A 61 1.96 -16.76 3.97
N GLU A 62 2.76 -17.41 3.12
CA GLU A 62 2.58 -18.78 2.60
C GLU A 62 1.26 -19.06 1.84
N LYS A 63 0.32 -18.11 1.85
CA LYS A 63 -0.91 -18.17 1.07
C LYS A 63 -0.62 -18.19 -0.42
N LYS A 64 -1.43 -18.92 -1.18
CA LYS A 64 -1.37 -18.92 -2.65
C LYS A 64 -1.63 -17.52 -3.19
N TYR A 65 -0.81 -17.05 -4.15
CA TYR A 65 -0.88 -15.71 -4.75
C TYR A 65 -2.29 -15.31 -5.16
N ARG A 66 -3.03 -16.20 -5.83
CA ARG A 66 -4.45 -15.97 -6.23
C ARG A 66 -5.42 -15.62 -5.10
N LYS A 67 -5.12 -16.02 -3.85
CA LYS A 67 -5.96 -15.79 -2.66
C LYS A 67 -5.38 -14.73 -1.72
N CYS A 68 -4.32 -14.05 -2.13
CA CYS A 68 -3.59 -13.09 -1.31
C CYS A 68 -3.43 -11.77 -2.09
N HIS A 69 -2.22 -11.37 -2.46
CA HIS A 69 -1.97 -10.06 -3.08
C HIS A 69 -2.22 -10.01 -4.60
N ARG A 70 -2.98 -10.94 -5.20
CA ARG A 70 -3.25 -10.89 -6.66
C ARG A 70 -3.96 -9.61 -7.08
N THR A 71 -5.03 -9.25 -6.38
CA THR A 71 -5.81 -8.04 -6.71
C THR A 71 -4.95 -6.79 -6.56
N ILE A 72 -4.24 -6.68 -5.44
CA ILE A 72 -3.33 -5.56 -5.14
C ILE A 72 -2.22 -5.47 -6.20
N PHE A 73 -1.59 -6.59 -6.56
CA PHE A 73 -0.56 -6.60 -7.58
C PHE A 73 -1.10 -6.06 -8.91
N LYS A 74 -2.28 -6.51 -9.35
CA LYS A 74 -2.89 -6.05 -10.60
C LYS A 74 -3.25 -4.57 -10.55
N GLU A 75 -3.83 -4.12 -9.45
CA GLU A 75 -4.21 -2.72 -9.23
C GLU A 75 -3.02 -1.77 -9.22
N PHE A 76 -1.88 -2.17 -8.68
CA PHE A 76 -0.68 -1.33 -8.67
C PHE A 76 0.23 -1.57 -9.87
N SER A 77 0.04 -2.67 -10.62
CA SER A 77 0.81 -2.95 -11.83
C SER A 77 0.50 -2.01 -12.99
N ILE A 78 -0.61 -1.26 -12.94
CA ILE A 78 -0.91 -0.20 -13.92
C ILE A 78 -0.09 1.09 -13.71
N LEU A 79 0.47 1.31 -12.52
CA LEU A 79 1.27 2.50 -12.24
C LEU A 79 2.67 2.41 -12.86
N GLU A 80 3.32 3.53 -13.14
CA GLU A 80 4.69 3.51 -13.62
C GLU A 80 5.65 2.96 -12.54
N PRO A 81 6.65 2.13 -12.88
CA PRO A 81 7.63 1.62 -11.91
C PRO A 81 8.25 2.73 -11.06
N ARG A 82 8.55 3.90 -11.67
CA ARG A 82 9.08 5.07 -10.96
C ARG A 82 8.17 5.55 -9.83
N GLN A 83 6.84 5.54 -10.03
CA GLN A 83 5.89 5.94 -8.99
C GLN A 83 5.89 4.94 -7.83
N LEU A 84 5.94 3.64 -8.14
CA LEU A 84 6.01 2.59 -7.12
C LEU A 84 7.31 2.64 -6.31
N LEU A 85 8.44 2.97 -6.96
CA LEU A 85 9.72 3.20 -6.28
C LEU A 85 9.66 4.41 -5.35
N LEU A 86 9.03 5.51 -5.78
CA LEU A 86 8.83 6.70 -4.94
C LEU A 86 8.01 6.35 -3.68
N TYR A 87 6.89 5.66 -3.85
CA TYR A 87 6.07 5.23 -2.72
C TYR A 87 6.81 4.25 -1.80
N SER A 88 7.60 3.32 -2.36
CA SER A 88 8.45 2.43 -1.58
C SER A 88 9.45 3.21 -0.72
N ALA A 89 10.13 4.21 -1.29
CA ALA A 89 11.07 5.04 -0.55
C ALA A 89 10.37 5.80 0.59
N LEU A 90 9.19 6.37 0.32
CA LEU A 90 8.37 7.06 1.33
C LEU A 90 7.93 6.13 2.47
N MET A 91 7.61 4.86 2.18
CA MET A 91 7.28 3.87 3.20
C MET A 91 8.52 3.39 3.99
N HIS A 92 9.72 3.55 3.46
CA HIS A 92 10.96 3.12 4.11
C HIS A 92 11.51 4.19 5.08
N THR A 93 11.26 5.47 4.81
CA THR A 93 11.69 6.58 5.69
C THR A 93 10.81 6.65 6.93
N THR A 94 11.33 6.17 8.06
CA THR A 94 10.80 6.37 9.42
C THR A 94 11.21 7.72 9.97
#